data_AF-A0A3C0NJK0-F1
#
_entry.id   AF-A0A3C0NJK0-F1
#
_cell.length_a   1.000
_cell.length_b   1.000
_cell.length_c   1.000
_cell.angle_alpha   90.00
_cell.angle_beta   90.00
_cell.angle_gamma   90.00
#
_symmetry.space_group_name_H-M   'P 1'
#
loop_
_entity.id
_entity.type
_entity.pdbx_description
1 polymer ?
#
loop_
_entity_poly.entity_id
_entity_poly.type
_entity_poly.pdbx_seq_one_letter_code
_entity_poly.pdbx_strand_id
1 'polypeptide(L)'
;MKIKGVKRGTTIELFQEIDIPDGSEVTIDVDAIQFISEPERLRKLNELFGLWRNQPELDNTFAEIDRDRHAYQGRKIDSLDD
;
A
#
# COMPACT_ATOMS: atom_id res chain seq x y z
N MET A 1 26.46 -9.30 10.56
CA MET A 1 25.12 -9.73 11.06
C MET A 1 24.29 -8.47 11.29
N LYS A 2 23.01 -8.42 10.90
CA LYS A 2 22.12 -7.28 11.18
C LYS A 2 21.13 -7.67 12.27
N ILE A 3 21.11 -6.95 13.38
CA ILE A 3 20.25 -7.21 14.53
C ILE A 3 19.24 -6.08 14.65
N LYS A 4 17.98 -6.43 14.90
CA LYS A 4 16.95 -5.43 15.18
C LYS A 4 16.98 -5.04 16.65
N GLY A 5 16.72 -3.76 16.90
CA GLY A 5 16.58 -3.21 18.23
C GLY A 5 15.64 -2.01 18.25
N VAL A 6 15.45 -1.44 19.44
CA VAL A 6 14.65 -0.24 19.65
C VAL A 6 15.41 0.73 20.56
N LYS A 7 15.38 2.02 20.21
CA LYS A 7 15.92 3.08 21.06
C LYS A 7 14.94 3.39 22.20
N ARG A 8 15.38 3.31 23.44
CA ARG A 8 14.66 3.82 24.63
C ARG A 8 15.53 4.82 25.38
N GLY A 9 15.09 6.08 25.43
CA GLY A 9 15.88 7.14 26.07
C GLY A 9 17.26 7.28 25.40
N THR A 10 18.32 7.03 26.16
CA THR A 10 19.72 7.05 25.71
C THR A 10 20.29 5.66 25.38
N THR A 11 19.49 4.60 25.48
CA THR A 11 19.92 3.21 25.31
C THR A 11 19.31 2.60 24.05
N ILE A 12 20.04 1.69 23.41
CA ILE A 12 19.53 0.83 22.33
C ILE A 12 19.35 -0.57 22.90
N GLU A 13 18.12 -1.07 22.90
CA GLU A 13 17.78 -2.44 23.31
C GLU A 13 17.77 -3.33 22.08
N LEU A 14 18.52 -4.44 22.13
CA LEU A 14 18.52 -5.45 21.07
C LEU A 14 17.44 -6.50 21.36
N PHE A 15 16.75 -6.99 20.34
CA PHE A 15 15.72 -8.03 20.52
C PHE A 15 16.29 -9.44 20.69
N GLN A 16 17.60 -9.59 20.61
CA GLN A 16 18.32 -10.84 20.73
C GLN A 16 19.61 -10.60 21.51
N GLU A 17 19.99 -11.59 22.30
CA GLU A 17 21.29 -11.62 22.95
C GLU A 17 22.41 -11.82 21.91
N ILE A 18 23.55 -11.21 22.20
CA ILE A 18 24.77 -11.36 21.42
C ILE A 18 25.89 -11.80 22.35
N ASP A 19 26.52 -12.92 21.98
CA ASP A 19 27.67 -13.46 22.69
C ASP A 19 28.95 -12.79 22.17
N ILE A 20 29.20 -11.57 22.65
CA ILE A 20 30.43 -10.82 22.37
C ILE A 20 31.23 -10.64 23.66
N PRO A 21 32.56 -10.85 23.64
CA PRO A 21 33.40 -10.71 24.82
C PRO A 21 33.36 -9.30 25.40
N ASP A 22 33.44 -9.19 26.73
CA ASP A 22 33.56 -7.91 27.43
C ASP A 22 34.77 -7.11 26.92
N GLY A 23 34.54 -5.80 26.69
CA GLY A 23 35.56 -4.89 26.17
C GLY A 23 35.70 -4.87 24.63
N SER A 24 34.89 -5.65 23.91
CA SER A 24 34.86 -5.61 22.44
C SER A 24 34.32 -4.26 21.93
N GLU A 25 34.99 -3.69 20.92
CA GLU A 25 34.49 -2.51 20.21
C GLU A 25 33.31 -2.89 19.30
N VAL A 26 32.20 -2.15 19.40
CA VAL A 26 30.97 -2.42 18.63
C VAL A 26 30.60 -1.19 17.82
N THR A 27 30.45 -1.36 16.51
CA THR A 27 29.90 -0.33 15.62
C THR A 27 28.41 -0.57 15.41
N ILE A 28 27.58 0.46 15.67
CA ILE A 28 26.13 0.40 15.47
C ILE A 28 25.77 1.25 14.25
N ASP A 29 25.17 0.61 13.25
CA ASP A 29 24.59 1.30 12.09
C ASP A 29 23.07 1.36 12.26
N VAL A 30 22.52 2.57 12.28
CA VAL A 30 21.10 2.81 12.54
C VAL A 30 20.47 3.45 11.32
N ASP A 31 19.74 2.64 10.54
CA ASP A 31 18.87 3.13 9.50
C ASP A 31 17.65 3.81 10.15
N ALA A 32 17.59 5.15 10.07
CA ALA A 32 16.44 5.90 10.54
C ALA A 32 15.23 5.62 9.64
N ILE A 33 14.40 4.66 10.05
CA ILE A 33 13.11 4.43 9.39
C ILE A 33 12.24 5.64 9.73
N GLN A 34 11.92 6.46 8.72
CA GLN A 34 10.93 7.52 8.88
C GLN A 34 9.59 6.87 9.23
N PHE A 35 9.23 6.94 10.50
CA PHE A 35 7.87 6.64 10.94
C PHE A 35 6.98 7.75 10.42
N ILE A 36 6.41 7.51 9.23
CA ILE A 36 5.29 8.31 8.75
C ILE A 36 4.13 8.03 9.70
N SER A 37 3.58 9.07 10.31
CA SER A 37 2.40 8.92 11.17
C SER A 37 1.25 8.30 10.37
N GLU A 38 0.35 7.56 11.02
CA GLU A 38 -0.84 7.03 10.35
C GLU A 38 -1.62 8.07 9.52
N PRO A 39 -1.89 9.30 10.02
CA PRO A 39 -2.58 10.30 9.20
C PRO A 39 -1.77 10.75 7.97
N GLU A 40 -0.45 10.87 8.10
CA GLU A 40 0.45 11.23 6.99
C GLU A 40 0.51 10.11 5.94
N ARG A 41 0.51 8.85 6.40
CA ARG A 41 0.40 7.67 5.54
C ARG A 41 -0.93 7.64 4.80
N LEU A 42 -2.05 7.88 5.49
CA LEU A 42 -3.37 7.94 4.89
C LEU A 42 -3.49 9.08 3.88
N ARG A 43 -2.92 10.25 4.17
CA ARG A 43 -2.84 11.37 3.22
C ARG A 43 -2.14 10.96 1.93
N LYS A 44 -0.95 10.35 2.03
CA LYS A 44 -0.20 9.87 0.86
C LYS A 44 -0.96 8.82 0.06
N LEU A 45 -1.65 7.89 0.74
CA LEU A 45 -2.50 6.90 0.06
C LEU A 45 -3.68 7.57 -0.65
N ASN A 46 -4.35 8.53 -0.01
CA ASN A 46 -5.43 9.29 -0.62
C ASN A 46 -4.95 10.18 -1.78
N GLU A 47 -3.74 10.71 -1.74
CA GLU A 47 -3.15 11.40 -2.90
C GLU A 47 -2.89 10.43 -4.06
N LEU A 48 -2.49 9.19 -3.78
CA LEU A 48 -2.26 8.18 -4.81
C LEU A 48 -3.58 7.67 -5.43
N PHE A 49 -4.57 7.35 -4.59
CA PHE A 49 -5.82 6.71 -5.01
C PHE A 49 -6.96 7.70 -5.30
N GLY A 50 -6.90 8.92 -4.75
CA GLY A 50 -7.90 9.97 -4.92
C GLY A 50 -7.83 10.68 -6.28
N LEU A 51 -6.81 10.40 -7.09
CA LEU A 51 -6.65 10.95 -8.44
C LEU A 51 -7.83 10.60 -9.35
N TRP A 52 -8.60 9.56 -9.06
CA TRP A 52 -9.70 9.09 -9.90
C TRP A 52 -11.05 9.73 -9.56
N ARG A 53 -11.17 10.46 -8.44
CA ARG A 53 -12.47 10.96 -7.93
C ARG A 53 -13.11 12.03 -8.82
N ASN A 54 -12.31 12.82 -9.53
CA ASN A 54 -12.76 13.95 -10.34
C ASN A 54 -12.17 13.87 -11.76
N GLN A 55 -12.25 12.71 -12.40
CA GLN A 55 -11.77 12.51 -13.77
C GLN A 55 -12.97 12.42 -14.74
N PRO A 56 -13.29 13.50 -15.48
CA PRO A 56 -14.43 13.51 -16.40
C PRO A 56 -14.33 12.44 -17.50
N GLU A 57 -13.11 12.05 -17.86
CA GLU A 57 -12.85 10.98 -18.83
C GLU A 57 -13.38 9.62 -18.34
N LEU A 58 -13.24 9.33 -17.04
CA LEU A 58 -13.81 8.13 -16.44
C LEU A 58 -15.33 8.20 -16.41
N ASP A 59 -15.90 9.34 -16.02
CA ASP A 59 -17.36 9.54 -16.01
C ASP A 59 -17.97 9.32 -17.41
N ASN A 60 -17.33 9.87 -18.44
CA ASN A 60 -17.75 9.68 -19.83
C ASN A 60 -17.64 8.22 -20.26
N THR A 61 -16.55 7.55 -19.91
CA THR A 61 -16.34 6.12 -20.23
C THR A 61 -17.41 5.26 -19.57
N PHE A 62 -17.72 5.49 -18.29
CA PHE A 62 -18.75 4.73 -17.58
C PHE A 62 -20.15 5.02 -18.14
N ALA A 63 -20.45 6.25 -18.55
CA ALA A 63 -21.71 6.59 -19.20
C ALA A 63 -21.87 5.91 -20.57
N GLU A 64 -20.80 5.76 -21.33
CA GLU A 64 -20.78 5.02 -22.59
C GLU A 64 -21.03 3.53 -22.36
N ILE A 65 -20.30 2.91 -21.42
CA ILE A 65 -20.51 1.51 -21.04
C ILE A 65 -21.95 1.27 -20.59
N ASP A 66 -22.51 2.19 -19.80
CA ASP A 66 -23.89 2.09 -19.33
C ASP A 66 -24.89 2.12 -20.49
N ARG A 67 -24.71 3.05 -21.44
CA ARG A 67 -25.53 3.12 -22.65
C ARG A 67 -25.48 1.83 -23.46
N ASP A 68 -24.29 1.29 -23.68
CA ASP A 68 -24.09 0.06 -24.46
C ASP A 68 -24.74 -1.16 -23.80
N ARG A 69 -24.64 -1.26 -22.47
CA ARG A 69 -25.31 -2.31 -21.69
C ARG A 69 -26.83 -2.24 -21.80
N HIS A 70 -27.39 -1.03 -21.78
CA HIS A 70 -28.84 -0.84 -21.92
C HIS A 70 -29.32 -1.06 -23.37
N ALA A 71 -28.47 -0.79 -24.37
CA ALA A 71 -28.77 -1.08 -25.77
C ALA A 71 -28.64 -2.57 -26.12
N TYR A 72 -27.90 -3.34 -25.31
CA TYR A 72 -27.66 -4.75 -25.56
C TYR A 72 -28.90 -5.61 -25.33
N GLN A 73 -29.45 -6.18 -26.40
CA GLN A 73 -30.66 -7.02 -26.38
C GLN A 73 -30.40 -8.49 -26.01
N GLY A 74 -29.22 -8.81 -25.46
CA GLY A 74 -28.81 -10.19 -25.19
C GLY A 74 -28.21 -10.89 -26.41
N ARG A 75 -27.78 -12.15 -26.22
CA ARG A 75 -27.33 -13.01 -27.32
C ARG A 75 -28.56 -13.55 -28.04
N LYS A 76 -28.53 -13.62 -29.37
CA LYS A 76 -29.52 -14.42 -30.11
C LYS A 76 -29.38 -15.87 -29.64
N ILE A 77 -30.47 -16.41 -29.11
CA ILE A 77 -30.60 -17.82 -28.82
C ILE A 77 -31.34 -18.40 -30.01
N ASP A 78 -30.80 -19.45 -30.62
CA ASP A 78 -31.52 -20.18 -31.67
C ASP A 78 -32.86 -20.65 -31.08
N SER A 79 -33.95 -20.30 -31.75
CA SER A 79 -35.29 -20.77 -31.36
C SER A 79 -35.30 -22.30 -31.42
N LEU A 80 -35.63 -22.94 -30.30
CA LEU A 80 -35.92 -24.37 -30.20
C LEU A 80 -37.32 -24.67 -30.77
N ASP A 81 -37.66 -24.11 -31.93
CA ASP A 81 -38.89 -24.47 -32.64
C ASP A 81 -38.54 -25.66 -33.55
N ASP A 82 -38.98 -26.86 -33.11
CA ASP A 82 -38.97 -28.14 -33.84
C ASP A 82 -39.86 -28.10 -35.11
#